data_AF-A0A9X4D2I0-F1
#
_entry.id   AF-A0A9X4D2I0-F1
#
_cell.length_a   1.000
_cell.length_b   1.000
_cell.length_c   1.000
_cell.angle_alpha   90.00
_cell.angle_beta   90.00
_cell.angle_gamma   90.00
#
_symmetry.space_group_name_H-M   'P 1'
#
loop_
_entity.id
_entity.type
_entity.pdbx_description
1 polymer ?
#
loop_
_entity_poly.entity_id
_entity_poly.type
_entity_poly.pdbx_seq_one_letter_code
_entity_poly.pdbx_strand_id
1 'polypeptide(L)'
;MDASAPKVVNPAAIGKPRDYDHLLGTMKDLHLSLQVGTSRHAIKRRREAYGLPAYTVAQAIAPYTHLLGVISDRSVATRCGVSSHMVKNYRESQGILPVFRPKPREQRLPIGHPLRPYKPLFGFVSDQDIARVSGVHLDAVQQARESLGFAPVAPLLQPSEVAPLQDSHGPLLGYESLLHCMSIAKISRIVGVPYSVVEKRRDFLGVKPYERVSRAARYDHLLGVIPHTLLAKLAGVSASRVQDLYRAKKLAT
;
A
#
# COMPACT_ATOMS: atom_id res chain seq x y z
N MET A 1 -57.59 -36.13 -12.70
CA MET A 1 -58.91 -35.68 -12.25
C MET A 1 -58.79 -34.21 -11.89
N ASP A 2 -59.58 -33.42 -12.59
CA ASP A 2 -59.91 -32.00 -12.41
C ASP A 2 -58.81 -30.95 -12.57
N ALA A 3 -58.47 -30.68 -13.84
CA ALA A 3 -58.00 -29.37 -14.25
C ALA A 3 -59.12 -28.35 -14.00
N SER A 4 -59.12 -27.75 -12.81
CA SER A 4 -60.03 -26.66 -12.44
C SER A 4 -60.00 -25.58 -13.52
N ALA A 5 -61.12 -25.41 -14.22
CA ALA A 5 -61.30 -24.37 -15.23
C ALA A 5 -60.89 -23.00 -14.66
N PRO A 6 -60.32 -22.10 -15.48
CA PRO A 6 -59.98 -20.75 -15.04
C PRO A 6 -61.27 -20.08 -14.56
N LYS A 7 -61.33 -19.70 -13.29
CA LYS A 7 -62.46 -18.94 -12.74
C LYS A 7 -62.60 -17.67 -13.58
N VAL A 8 -63.68 -17.57 -14.34
CA VAL A 8 -64.05 -16.34 -15.05
C VAL A 8 -64.48 -15.34 -13.98
N VAL A 9 -63.54 -14.49 -13.55
CA VAL A 9 -63.79 -13.47 -12.53
C VAL A 9 -64.34 -12.22 -13.21
N ASN A 10 -65.50 -11.74 -12.75
CA ASN A 10 -66.12 -10.51 -13.24
C ASN A 10 -65.17 -9.30 -13.03
N PRO A 11 -64.67 -8.65 -14.11
CA PRO A 11 -63.64 -7.61 -14.02
C PRO A 11 -64.14 -6.31 -13.38
N ALA A 12 -65.45 -6.11 -13.27
CA ALA A 12 -66.07 -4.93 -12.65
C ALA A 12 -66.14 -4.99 -11.11
N ALA A 13 -66.06 -6.19 -10.51
CA ALA A 13 -66.13 -6.38 -9.05
C ALA A 13 -64.79 -6.09 -8.35
N ILE A 14 -63.71 -5.96 -9.11
CA ILE A 14 -62.35 -5.76 -8.63
C ILE A 14 -61.99 -4.31 -8.96
N GLY A 15 -62.12 -3.38 -8.00
CA GLY A 15 -62.07 -1.92 -8.14
C GLY A 15 -60.93 -1.28 -8.99
N LYS A 16 -60.32 -0.19 -8.54
CA LYS A 16 -59.46 0.67 -9.38
C LYS A 16 -58.18 0.07 -10.06
N PRO A 17 -57.67 -1.17 -9.86
CA PRO A 17 -56.38 -1.57 -10.48
C PRO A 17 -56.45 -2.15 -11.91
N ARG A 18 -57.34 -1.71 -12.80
CA ARG A 18 -57.35 -2.23 -14.19
C ARG A 18 -56.11 -1.81 -14.98
N ASP A 19 -55.62 -0.60 -14.75
CA ASP A 19 -54.47 -0.06 -15.48
C ASP A 19 -53.13 -0.65 -15.01
N TYR A 20 -53.09 -1.23 -13.81
CA TYR A 20 -51.87 -1.74 -13.17
C TYR A 20 -51.74 -3.27 -13.22
N ASP A 21 -52.60 -3.96 -13.96
CA ASP A 21 -52.56 -5.42 -14.09
C ASP A 21 -51.25 -5.93 -14.70
N HIS A 22 -50.63 -5.13 -15.58
CA HIS A 22 -49.32 -5.42 -16.16
C HIS A 22 -48.16 -5.37 -15.13
N LEU A 23 -48.39 -4.82 -13.94
CA LEU A 23 -47.41 -4.78 -12.84
C LEU A 23 -47.61 -5.92 -11.83
N LEU A 24 -48.65 -6.73 -11.96
CA LEU A 24 -48.84 -7.88 -11.09
C LEU A 24 -47.74 -8.92 -11.32
N GLY A 25 -47.02 -9.29 -10.27
CA GLY A 25 -45.92 -10.26 -10.33
C GLY A 25 -44.58 -9.71 -10.83
N THR A 26 -44.49 -8.42 -11.21
CA THR A 26 -43.21 -7.77 -11.58
C THR A 26 -42.52 -7.11 -10.40
N MET A 27 -43.27 -6.78 -9.34
CA MET A 27 -42.77 -6.21 -8.09
C MET A 27 -43.53 -6.75 -6.88
N LYS A 28 -43.05 -6.46 -5.66
CA LYS A 28 -43.72 -6.88 -4.43
C LYS A 28 -45.13 -6.28 -4.34
N ASP A 29 -46.12 -7.10 -3.99
CA ASP A 29 -47.52 -6.68 -3.80
C ASP A 29 -47.66 -5.45 -2.86
N LEU A 30 -46.77 -5.32 -1.87
CA LEU A 30 -46.73 -4.17 -0.97
C LEU A 30 -46.39 -2.86 -1.72
N HIS A 31 -45.36 -2.87 -2.57
CA HIS A 31 -44.97 -1.67 -3.31
C HIS A 31 -46.06 -1.28 -4.32
N LEU A 32 -46.63 -2.26 -5.01
CA LEU A 32 -47.76 -2.04 -5.91
C LEU A 32 -48.98 -1.48 -5.16
N SER A 33 -49.22 -1.92 -3.91
CA SER A 33 -50.33 -1.41 -3.09
C SER A 33 -50.20 0.06 -2.74
N LEU A 34 -48.96 0.50 -2.44
CA LEU A 34 -48.65 1.90 -2.17
C LEU A 34 -48.78 2.75 -3.43
N GLN A 35 -48.31 2.25 -4.57
CA GLN A 35 -48.36 2.98 -5.85
C GLN A 35 -49.79 3.15 -6.37
N VAL A 36 -50.66 2.14 -6.19
CA VAL A 36 -52.06 2.15 -6.63
C VAL A 36 -52.99 2.81 -5.59
N GLY A 37 -52.53 2.96 -4.34
CA GLY A 37 -53.37 3.47 -3.25
C GLY A 37 -54.44 2.47 -2.79
N THR A 38 -54.11 1.17 -2.78
CA THR A 38 -55.03 0.09 -2.37
C THR A 38 -54.43 -0.79 -1.29
N SER A 39 -55.22 -1.74 -0.76
CA SER A 39 -54.70 -2.69 0.23
C SER A 39 -53.87 -3.81 -0.43
N ARG A 40 -52.78 -4.22 0.24
CA ARG A 40 -51.96 -5.38 -0.17
C ARG A 40 -52.79 -6.64 -0.43
N HIS A 41 -53.83 -6.87 0.36
CA HIS A 41 -54.73 -8.03 0.20
C HIS A 41 -55.58 -7.97 -1.08
N ALA A 42 -55.96 -6.77 -1.53
CA ALA A 42 -56.66 -6.61 -2.80
C ALA A 42 -55.77 -6.99 -3.98
N ILE A 43 -54.50 -6.56 -3.98
CA ILE A 43 -53.52 -6.92 -5.00
C ILE A 43 -53.17 -8.40 -4.96
N LYS A 44 -53.00 -8.97 -3.76
CA LYS A 44 -52.78 -10.42 -3.61
C LYS A 44 -53.92 -11.24 -4.22
N ARG A 45 -55.18 -10.91 -3.87
CA ARG A 45 -56.36 -11.59 -4.44
C ARG A 45 -56.44 -11.42 -5.96
N ARG A 46 -56.09 -10.24 -6.48
CA ARG A 46 -56.07 -9.98 -7.91
C ARG A 46 -55.00 -10.79 -8.63
N ARG A 47 -53.77 -10.83 -8.09
CA ARG A 47 -52.68 -11.67 -8.58
C ARG A 47 -53.07 -13.16 -8.61
N GLU A 48 -53.69 -13.65 -7.54
CA GLU A 48 -54.15 -15.04 -7.42
C GLU A 48 -55.28 -15.36 -8.40
N ALA A 49 -56.21 -14.42 -8.64
CA ALA A 49 -57.27 -14.58 -9.64
C ALA A 49 -56.72 -14.71 -11.07
N TYR A 50 -55.60 -14.03 -11.39
CA TYR A 50 -54.88 -14.19 -12.66
C TYR A 50 -53.90 -15.37 -12.66
N GLY A 51 -53.79 -16.14 -11.57
CA GLY A 51 -52.89 -17.28 -11.46
C GLY A 51 -51.39 -16.91 -11.47
N LEU A 52 -51.04 -15.65 -11.16
CA LEU A 52 -49.66 -15.18 -11.21
C LEU A 52 -48.90 -15.53 -9.91
N PRO A 53 -47.63 -15.98 -10.00
CA PRO A 53 -46.81 -16.29 -8.84
C PRO A 53 -46.40 -15.02 -8.07
N ALA A 54 -46.04 -15.19 -6.80
CA ALA A 54 -45.52 -14.09 -5.99
C ALA A 54 -44.13 -13.64 -6.45
N TYR A 55 -43.90 -12.33 -6.51
CA TYR A 55 -42.61 -11.77 -6.85
C TYR A 55 -41.55 -12.21 -5.83
N THR A 56 -40.59 -13.00 -6.30
CA THR A 56 -39.54 -13.60 -5.45
C THR A 56 -38.20 -12.97 -5.78
N VAL A 57 -37.32 -12.93 -4.78
CA VAL A 57 -35.98 -12.34 -4.93
C VAL A 57 -35.12 -13.08 -5.96
N ALA A 58 -35.32 -14.39 -6.09
CA ALA A 58 -34.74 -15.20 -7.16
C ALA A 58 -35.13 -14.67 -8.55
N GLN A 59 -36.38 -14.26 -8.76
CA GLN A 59 -36.86 -13.70 -10.03
C GLN A 59 -36.20 -12.35 -10.35
N ALA A 60 -35.92 -11.54 -9.33
CA ALA A 60 -35.22 -10.27 -9.47
C ALA A 60 -33.73 -10.44 -9.85
N ILE A 61 -33.10 -11.50 -9.34
CA ILE A 61 -31.66 -11.76 -9.54
C ILE A 61 -31.40 -12.63 -10.77
N ALA A 62 -32.38 -13.44 -11.21
CA ALA A 62 -32.27 -14.35 -12.35
C ALA A 62 -31.68 -13.71 -13.64
N PRO A 63 -32.03 -12.47 -14.03
CA PRO A 63 -31.44 -11.83 -15.21
C PRO A 63 -29.94 -11.52 -15.06
N TYR A 64 -29.45 -11.44 -13.83
CA TYR A 64 -28.10 -11.01 -13.48
C TYR A 64 -27.23 -12.16 -12.95
N THR A 65 -27.64 -13.41 -13.15
CA THR A 65 -26.88 -14.61 -12.75
C THR A 65 -25.47 -14.63 -13.32
N HIS A 66 -25.29 -14.18 -14.57
CA HIS A 66 -23.99 -14.06 -15.24
C HIS A 66 -23.01 -13.09 -14.55
N LEU A 67 -23.50 -12.21 -13.66
CA LEU A 67 -22.68 -11.25 -12.91
C LEU A 67 -22.26 -11.79 -11.52
N LEU A 68 -22.92 -12.83 -11.02
CA LEU A 68 -22.61 -13.43 -9.73
C LEU A 68 -21.24 -14.11 -9.79
N GLY A 69 -20.37 -13.79 -8.82
CA GLY A 69 -18.99 -14.30 -8.80
C GLY A 69 -18.02 -13.59 -9.75
N VAL A 70 -18.50 -12.68 -10.61
CA VAL A 70 -17.66 -11.82 -11.49
C VAL A 70 -17.49 -10.43 -10.88
N ILE A 71 -18.59 -9.81 -10.46
CA ILE A 71 -18.59 -8.49 -9.81
C ILE A 71 -19.07 -8.59 -8.36
N SER A 72 -18.94 -7.51 -7.59
CA SER A 72 -19.33 -7.56 -6.18
C SER A 72 -20.84 -7.74 -5.99
N ASP A 73 -21.23 -8.49 -4.95
CA ASP A 73 -22.64 -8.68 -4.56
C ASP A 73 -23.36 -7.33 -4.37
N ARG A 74 -22.64 -6.27 -3.94
CA ARG A 74 -23.16 -4.90 -3.83
C ARG A 74 -23.48 -4.27 -5.19
N SER A 75 -22.61 -4.49 -6.18
CA SER A 75 -22.82 -4.01 -7.55
C SER A 75 -23.99 -4.71 -8.21
N VAL A 76 -24.14 -6.03 -8.02
CA VAL A 76 -25.29 -6.80 -8.50
C VAL A 76 -26.57 -6.32 -7.81
N ALA A 77 -26.56 -6.17 -6.48
CA ALA A 77 -27.67 -5.64 -5.69
C ALA A 77 -28.21 -4.29 -6.21
N THR A 78 -27.29 -3.38 -6.56
CA THR A 78 -27.67 -2.06 -7.11
C THR A 78 -28.36 -2.18 -8.47
N ARG A 79 -27.94 -3.15 -9.30
CA ARG A 79 -28.56 -3.40 -10.61
C ARG A 79 -29.90 -4.12 -10.50
N CYS A 80 -30.03 -5.05 -9.55
CA CYS A 80 -31.27 -5.80 -9.31
C CYS A 80 -32.32 -5.03 -8.49
N GLY A 81 -31.93 -3.95 -7.80
CA GLY A 81 -32.81 -3.25 -6.86
C GLY A 81 -33.08 -4.05 -5.57
N VAL A 82 -32.14 -4.90 -5.16
CA VAL A 82 -32.25 -5.80 -4.00
C VAL A 82 -31.13 -5.52 -2.99
N SER A 83 -31.29 -5.90 -1.73
CA SER A 83 -30.20 -5.85 -0.75
C SER A 83 -29.05 -6.82 -1.10
N SER A 84 -27.82 -6.40 -0.84
CA SER A 84 -26.61 -7.21 -1.03
C SER A 84 -26.63 -8.53 -0.24
N HIS A 85 -27.31 -8.56 0.91
CA HIS A 85 -27.48 -9.80 1.67
C HIS A 85 -28.32 -10.82 0.88
N MET A 86 -29.39 -10.40 0.23
CA MET A 86 -30.22 -11.36 -0.51
C MET A 86 -29.53 -11.87 -1.77
N VAL A 87 -28.72 -11.03 -2.42
CA VAL A 87 -27.84 -11.45 -3.52
C VAL A 87 -26.80 -12.46 -3.05
N LYS A 88 -26.19 -12.23 -1.87
CA LYS A 88 -25.28 -13.19 -1.24
C LYS A 88 -25.95 -14.55 -1.00
N ASN A 89 -27.14 -14.56 -0.39
CA ASN A 89 -27.86 -15.80 -0.11
C ASN A 89 -28.26 -16.53 -1.40
N TYR A 90 -28.69 -15.78 -2.41
CA TYR A 90 -28.98 -16.35 -3.73
C TYR A 90 -27.72 -16.94 -4.37
N ARG A 91 -26.59 -16.22 -4.38
CA ARG A 91 -25.30 -16.69 -4.88
C ARG A 91 -24.86 -17.98 -4.17
N GLU A 92 -24.97 -18.03 -2.85
CA GLU A 92 -24.64 -19.21 -2.03
C GLU A 92 -25.57 -20.39 -2.32
N SER A 93 -26.88 -20.14 -2.52
CA SER A 93 -27.83 -21.20 -2.91
C SER A 93 -27.54 -21.79 -4.29
N GLN A 94 -26.88 -21.03 -5.17
CA GLN A 94 -26.43 -21.48 -6.49
C GLN A 94 -25.02 -22.10 -6.47
N GLY A 95 -24.38 -22.20 -5.29
CA GLY A 95 -23.03 -22.75 -5.14
C GLY A 95 -21.93 -21.88 -5.77
N ILE A 96 -22.22 -20.63 -6.11
CA ILE A 96 -21.25 -19.74 -6.78
C ILE A 96 -20.34 -19.11 -5.72
N LEU A 97 -19.02 -19.23 -5.89
CA LEU A 97 -18.05 -18.62 -4.98
C LEU A 97 -18.03 -17.09 -5.12
N PRO A 98 -17.71 -16.36 -4.03
CA PRO A 98 -17.57 -14.92 -4.11
C PRO A 98 -16.35 -14.55 -4.96
N VAL A 99 -16.36 -13.35 -5.55
CA VAL A 99 -15.18 -12.78 -6.21
C VAL A 99 -14.01 -12.82 -5.23
N PHE A 100 -12.94 -13.54 -5.58
CA PHE A 100 -11.72 -13.53 -4.78
C PHE A 100 -11.15 -12.11 -4.78
N ARG A 101 -11.15 -11.48 -3.61
CA ARG A 101 -10.42 -10.23 -3.38
C ARG A 101 -9.32 -10.54 -2.38
N PRO A 102 -8.04 -10.45 -2.77
CA PRO A 102 -6.98 -10.52 -1.77
C PRO A 102 -7.24 -9.43 -0.74
N LYS A 103 -7.10 -9.77 0.54
CA LYS A 103 -7.24 -8.77 1.62
C LYS A 103 -6.32 -7.59 1.28
N PRO A 104 -6.81 -6.33 1.39
CA PRO A 104 -5.95 -5.17 1.22
C PRO A 104 -4.74 -5.32 2.16
N ARG A 105 -3.53 -5.16 1.64
CA ARG A 105 -2.32 -5.20 2.47
C ARG A 105 -2.46 -4.12 3.54
N GLU A 106 -2.37 -4.50 4.81
CA GLU A 106 -2.41 -3.57 5.92
C GLU A 106 -1.08 -2.80 5.98
N GLN A 107 -0.96 -1.75 5.16
CA GLN A 107 0.24 -0.92 5.09
C GLN A 107 0.42 -0.02 6.34
N ARG A 108 -0.19 -0.35 7.48
CA ARG A 108 -0.22 0.49 8.68
C ARG A 108 0.30 -0.29 9.88
N LEU A 109 1.41 0.18 10.43
CA LEU A 109 1.88 -0.27 11.73
C LEU A 109 0.91 0.21 12.83
N PRO A 110 0.66 -0.60 13.87
CA PRO A 110 -0.18 -0.21 15.02
C PRO A 110 0.23 1.13 15.64
N ILE A 111 -0.71 1.78 16.34
CA ILE A 111 -0.40 2.98 17.15
C ILE A 111 0.60 2.57 18.24
N GLY A 112 1.69 3.33 18.39
CA GLY A 112 2.75 3.05 19.37
C GLY A 112 3.87 2.10 18.90
N HIS A 113 3.79 1.54 17.69
CA HIS A 113 4.86 0.67 17.19
C HIS A 113 6.20 1.43 17.02
N PRO A 114 7.35 0.90 17.49
CA PRO A 114 8.62 1.62 17.50
C PRO A 114 9.11 2.01 16.10
N LEU A 115 8.77 1.23 15.08
CA LEU A 115 9.13 1.48 13.67
C LEU A 115 8.18 2.43 12.93
N ARG A 116 7.11 2.92 13.57
CA ARG A 116 6.13 3.80 12.93
C ARG A 116 6.75 5.12 12.43
N PRO A 117 7.64 5.82 13.17
CA PRO A 117 8.31 7.02 12.68
C PRO A 117 9.27 6.75 11.52
N TYR A 118 9.80 5.53 11.45
CA TYR A 118 10.78 5.09 10.46
C TYR A 118 10.13 4.44 9.23
N LYS A 119 8.79 4.43 9.16
CA LYS A 119 8.04 3.89 8.02
C LYS A 119 8.52 4.43 6.65
N PRO A 120 8.81 5.74 6.49
CA PRO A 120 9.29 6.28 5.22
C PRO A 120 10.65 5.73 4.75
N LEU A 121 11.40 5.03 5.62
CA LEU A 121 12.69 4.46 5.27
C LEU A 121 12.57 3.10 4.55
N PHE A 122 11.48 2.36 4.79
CA PHE A 122 11.29 1.06 4.15
C PHE A 122 11.20 1.20 2.63
N GLY A 123 11.97 0.36 1.93
CA GLY A 123 12.07 0.37 0.46
C GLY A 123 13.15 1.29 -0.11
N PHE A 124 13.72 2.18 0.69
CA PHE A 124 14.82 3.07 0.27
C PHE A 124 16.14 2.77 0.96
N VAL A 125 16.06 2.28 2.20
CA VAL A 125 17.21 2.07 3.08
C VAL A 125 17.22 0.60 3.52
N SER A 126 18.42 0.06 3.79
CA SER A 126 18.57 -1.32 4.25
C SER A 126 18.01 -1.51 5.66
N ASP A 127 17.58 -2.75 5.95
CA ASP A 127 17.05 -3.12 7.27
C ASP A 127 18.08 -2.91 8.37
N GLN A 128 19.38 -3.04 8.05
CA GLN A 128 20.50 -2.79 8.98
C GLN A 128 20.59 -1.32 9.41
N ASP A 129 20.46 -0.40 8.47
CA ASP A 129 20.50 1.04 8.76
C ASP A 129 19.25 1.47 9.53
N ILE A 130 18.08 0.90 9.20
CA ILE A 130 16.83 1.15 9.93
C ILE A 130 16.93 0.63 11.37
N ALA A 131 17.47 -0.57 11.59
CA ALA A 131 17.69 -1.11 12.94
C ALA A 131 18.65 -0.23 13.75
N ARG A 132 19.77 0.21 13.13
CA ARG A 132 20.76 1.10 13.78
C ARG A 132 20.14 2.42 14.24
N VAL A 133 19.29 3.04 13.40
CA VAL A 133 18.68 4.34 13.72
C VAL A 133 17.48 4.21 14.66
N SER A 134 16.71 3.14 14.54
CA SER A 134 15.53 2.91 15.37
C SER A 134 15.86 2.32 16.75
N GLY A 135 17.02 1.68 16.90
CA GLY A 135 17.39 0.93 18.11
C GLY A 135 16.62 -0.37 18.28
N VAL A 136 15.90 -0.82 17.24
CA VAL A 136 15.11 -2.05 17.23
C VAL A 136 15.95 -3.19 16.65
N HIS A 137 15.71 -4.42 17.12
CA HIS A 137 16.39 -5.61 16.60
C HIS A 137 16.11 -5.83 15.10
N LEU A 138 17.10 -6.35 14.37
CA LEU A 138 17.04 -6.57 12.92
C LEU A 138 15.83 -7.42 12.51
N ASP A 139 15.55 -8.50 13.25
CA ASP A 139 14.46 -9.42 12.93
C ASP A 139 13.09 -8.74 12.98
N ALA A 140 12.87 -7.83 13.94
CA ALA A 140 11.63 -7.07 14.04
C ALA A 140 11.48 -6.06 12.89
N VAL A 141 12.60 -5.51 12.39
CA VAL A 141 12.61 -4.66 11.19
C VAL A 141 12.29 -5.47 9.94
N GLN A 142 12.84 -6.67 9.80
CA GLN A 142 12.56 -7.58 8.67
C GLN A 142 11.09 -8.02 8.65
N GLN A 143 10.55 -8.42 9.80
CA GLN A 143 9.13 -8.77 9.92
C GLN A 143 8.23 -7.57 9.58
N ALA A 144 8.59 -6.37 10.06
CA ALA A 144 7.86 -5.15 9.72
C ALA A 144 7.94 -4.86 8.21
N ARG A 145 9.12 -5.00 7.58
CA ARG A 145 9.29 -4.84 6.12
C ARG A 145 8.40 -5.80 5.34
N GLU A 146 8.38 -7.08 5.73
CA GLU A 146 7.60 -8.13 5.07
C GLU A 146 6.09 -7.93 5.25
N SER A 147 5.66 -7.56 6.45
CA SER A 147 4.25 -7.22 6.71
C SER A 147 3.75 -6.04 5.86
N LEU A 148 4.63 -5.06 5.61
CA LEU A 148 4.36 -3.91 4.75
C LEU A 148 4.49 -4.24 3.26
N GLY A 149 5.09 -5.38 2.91
CA GLY A 149 5.25 -5.87 1.54
C GLY A 149 6.38 -5.18 0.76
N PHE A 150 7.42 -4.70 1.44
CA PHE A 150 8.59 -4.10 0.80
C PHE A 150 9.68 -5.15 0.51
N ALA A 151 10.36 -5.01 -0.63
CA ALA A 151 11.52 -5.85 -0.97
C ALA A 151 12.75 -5.45 -0.14
N PRO A 152 13.68 -6.39 0.14
CA PRO A 152 14.91 -6.08 0.86
C PRO A 152 15.82 -5.18 -0.01
N VAL A 153 16.39 -4.16 0.62
CA VAL A 153 17.37 -3.26 -0.01
C VAL A 153 18.76 -3.64 0.48
N ALA A 154 19.71 -3.80 -0.45
CA ALA A 154 21.09 -4.13 -0.11
C ALA A 154 21.72 -3.03 0.77
N PRO A 155 22.52 -3.39 1.79
CA PRO A 155 23.22 -2.39 2.60
C PRO A 155 24.21 -1.62 1.74
N LEU A 156 24.20 -0.29 1.89
CA LEU A 156 25.28 0.54 1.36
C LEU A 156 26.56 0.18 2.13
N LEU A 157 27.56 -0.36 1.42
CA LEU A 157 28.87 -0.66 1.99
C LEU A 157 29.43 0.59 2.68
N GLN A 158 29.92 0.44 3.91
CA GLN A 158 30.57 1.55 4.59
C GLN A 158 31.93 1.81 3.94
N PRO A 159 32.30 3.07 3.66
CA PRO A 159 33.65 3.42 3.16
C PRO A 159 34.79 3.06 4.12
N SER A 160 34.50 2.57 5.33
CA SER A 160 35.48 2.14 6.33
C SER A 160 36.25 0.87 5.96
N GLU A 161 35.92 0.22 4.84
CA GLU A 161 36.62 -0.97 4.35
C GLU A 161 37.67 -0.67 3.27
N VAL A 162 38.09 0.58 3.07
CA VAL A 162 39.38 0.79 2.40
C VAL A 162 40.42 0.24 3.36
N ALA A 163 40.95 -0.94 3.05
CA ALA A 163 41.97 -1.59 3.86
C ALA A 163 43.07 -0.55 4.19
N PRO A 164 43.34 -0.29 5.48
CA PRO A 164 44.35 0.69 5.84
C PRO A 164 45.68 0.26 5.21
N LEU A 165 46.36 1.21 4.55
CA LEU A 165 47.71 0.95 4.06
C LEU A 165 48.57 0.50 5.23
N GLN A 166 49.33 -0.57 5.02
CA GLN A 166 50.26 -1.02 6.04
C GLN A 166 51.41 -0.02 6.18
N ASP A 167 51.69 0.34 7.42
CA ASP A 167 52.81 1.23 7.75
C ASP A 167 54.12 0.45 7.58
N SER A 168 54.98 0.98 6.69
CA SER A 168 56.31 0.42 6.44
C SER A 168 57.35 1.25 7.18
N HIS A 169 57.82 0.73 8.31
CA HIS A 169 58.85 1.37 9.13
C HIS A 169 60.25 1.22 8.47
N GLY A 170 61.05 2.29 8.38
CA GLY A 170 62.37 2.29 7.73
C GLY A 170 62.79 3.68 7.20
N PRO A 171 63.60 3.78 6.12
CA PRO A 171 63.90 5.07 5.44
C PRO A 171 62.70 5.67 4.69
N LEU A 172 61.53 5.06 4.82
CA LEU A 172 60.27 5.46 4.22
C LEU A 172 59.44 6.29 5.22
N LEU A 173 58.31 6.85 4.78
CA LEU A 173 57.50 7.76 5.59
C LEU A 173 57.02 7.12 6.91
N GLY A 174 56.71 5.82 6.92
CA GLY A 174 56.34 5.08 8.13
C GLY A 174 54.92 5.34 8.66
N TYR A 175 54.15 6.19 7.98
CA TYR A 175 52.78 6.59 8.36
C TYR A 175 51.85 6.60 7.13
N GLU A 176 51.95 5.57 6.28
CA GLU A 176 51.18 5.45 5.05
C GLU A 176 49.67 5.30 5.33
N SER A 177 49.33 4.72 6.48
CA SER A 177 47.97 4.62 7.00
C SER A 177 47.27 5.98 7.12
N LEU A 178 48.02 7.07 7.31
CA LEU A 178 47.48 8.42 7.43
C LEU A 178 47.04 9.03 6.10
N LEU A 179 47.57 8.56 4.96
CA LEU A 179 47.30 9.12 3.63
C LEU A 179 45.81 9.02 3.24
N HIS A 180 45.11 8.00 3.74
CA HIS A 180 43.66 7.82 3.53
C HIS A 180 42.79 8.54 4.57
N CYS A 181 43.37 8.91 5.72
CA CYS A 181 42.61 9.40 6.86
C CYS A 181 42.52 10.94 6.93
N MET A 182 43.50 11.64 6.35
CA MET A 182 43.59 13.09 6.47
C MET A 182 44.40 13.72 5.33
N SER A 183 44.33 15.05 5.22
CA SER A 183 45.07 15.78 4.20
C SER A 183 46.58 15.76 4.43
N ILE A 184 47.35 15.79 3.36
CA ILE A 184 48.82 15.85 3.38
C ILE A 184 49.33 16.97 4.29
N ALA A 185 48.69 18.15 4.23
CA ALA A 185 49.05 19.29 5.06
C ALA A 185 48.90 19.02 6.57
N LYS A 186 47.96 18.14 6.96
CA LYS A 186 47.79 17.72 8.35
C LYS A 186 48.82 16.65 8.72
N ILE A 187 49.10 15.70 7.83
CA ILE A 187 50.13 14.67 8.01
C ILE A 187 51.50 15.31 8.23
N SER A 188 51.89 16.25 7.35
CA SER A 188 53.15 16.98 7.43
C SER A 188 53.36 17.66 8.78
N ARG A 189 52.31 18.27 9.34
CA ARG A 189 52.35 18.91 10.66
C ARG A 189 52.44 17.93 11.83
N ILE A 190 51.77 16.78 11.73
CA ILE A 190 51.76 15.78 12.80
C ILE A 190 53.08 14.99 12.83
N VAL A 191 53.56 14.58 11.65
CA VAL A 191 54.74 13.74 11.49
C VAL A 191 56.03 14.56 11.52
N GLY A 192 55.98 15.85 11.19
CA GLY A 192 57.16 16.72 11.12
C GLY A 192 57.96 16.57 9.82
N VAL A 193 57.37 15.97 8.77
CA VAL A 193 57.99 15.76 7.46
C VAL A 193 57.49 16.83 6.47
N PRO A 194 58.35 17.40 5.61
CA PRO A 194 57.94 18.42 4.65
C PRO A 194 56.84 17.92 3.69
N TYR A 195 55.91 18.81 3.34
CA TYR A 195 54.75 18.54 2.48
C TYR A 195 55.13 17.77 1.20
N SER A 196 56.22 18.19 0.54
CA SER A 196 56.68 17.62 -0.72
C SER A 196 57.11 16.15 -0.61
N VAL A 197 57.61 15.71 0.56
CA VAL A 197 57.99 14.31 0.78
C VAL A 197 56.76 13.44 0.94
N VAL A 198 55.75 13.91 1.69
CA VAL A 198 54.48 13.20 1.87
C VAL A 198 53.70 13.13 0.55
N GLU A 199 53.72 14.20 -0.25
CA GLU A 199 53.10 14.23 -1.58
C GLU A 199 53.76 13.25 -2.55
N LYS A 200 55.09 13.30 -2.69
CA LYS A 200 55.85 12.33 -3.50
C LYS A 200 55.57 10.89 -3.07
N ARG A 201 55.42 10.66 -1.77
CA ARG A 201 55.14 9.33 -1.25
C ARG A 201 53.71 8.86 -1.57
N ARG A 202 52.70 9.73 -1.42
CA ARG A 202 51.32 9.46 -1.87
C ARG A 202 51.30 9.07 -3.35
N ASP A 203 51.98 9.87 -4.18
CA ASP A 203 51.99 9.70 -5.62
C ASP A 203 52.72 8.40 -6.02
N PHE A 204 53.82 8.07 -5.33
CA PHE A 204 54.51 6.79 -5.48
C PHE A 204 53.62 5.59 -5.14
N LEU A 205 52.77 5.71 -4.12
CA LEU A 205 51.82 4.67 -3.74
C LEU A 205 50.54 4.67 -4.58
N GLY A 206 50.38 5.63 -5.50
CA GLY A 206 49.18 5.75 -6.34
C GLY A 206 47.90 6.03 -5.55
N VAL A 207 48.02 6.60 -4.35
CA VAL A 207 46.88 6.82 -3.44
C VAL A 207 46.15 8.08 -3.86
N LYS A 208 44.81 7.99 -3.99
CA LYS A 208 44.00 9.17 -4.30
C LYS A 208 44.10 10.22 -3.18
N PRO A 209 44.15 11.52 -3.50
CA PRO A 209 44.15 12.56 -2.49
C PRO A 209 42.96 12.40 -1.53
N TYR A 210 43.21 12.62 -0.24
CA TYR A 210 42.14 12.63 0.75
C TYR A 210 41.07 13.67 0.40
N GLU A 211 39.85 13.19 0.14
CA GLU A 211 38.69 14.04 -0.13
C GLU A 211 37.75 14.05 1.08
N ARG A 212 37.47 15.25 1.60
CA ARG A 212 36.56 15.41 2.75
C ARG A 212 35.11 15.37 2.27
N VAL A 213 34.59 14.17 2.06
CA VAL A 213 33.17 13.97 1.74
C VAL A 213 32.29 14.06 3.01
N SER A 214 31.12 14.66 2.87
CA SER A 214 30.16 14.72 3.98
C SER A 214 29.59 13.33 4.27
N ARG A 215 29.31 13.01 5.54
CA ARG A 215 28.64 11.74 5.91
C ARG A 215 27.24 11.60 5.32
N ALA A 216 26.64 12.70 4.88
CA ALA A 216 25.34 12.71 4.22
C ALA A 216 25.43 12.42 2.72
N ALA A 217 26.61 12.54 2.10
CA ALA A 217 26.80 12.32 0.66
C ALA A 217 26.36 10.90 0.23
N ARG A 218 26.53 9.90 1.11
CA ARG A 218 26.07 8.53 0.89
C ARG A 218 24.55 8.41 0.65
N TYR A 219 23.78 9.36 1.17
CA TYR A 219 22.33 9.40 1.06
C TYR A 219 21.84 10.56 0.17
N ASP A 220 22.67 11.06 -0.75
CA ASP A 220 22.29 12.16 -1.64
C ASP A 220 21.10 11.82 -2.55
N HIS A 221 20.88 10.52 -2.83
CA HIS A 221 19.72 10.01 -3.55
C HIS A 221 18.42 10.08 -2.74
N LEU A 222 18.51 10.24 -1.41
CA LEU A 222 17.36 10.33 -0.50
C LEU A 222 16.98 11.78 -0.16
N LEU A 223 17.78 12.77 -0.58
CA LEU A 223 17.49 14.19 -0.40
C LEU A 223 16.20 14.57 -1.14
N GLY A 224 15.18 14.98 -0.38
CA GLY A 224 13.85 15.34 -0.90
C GLY A 224 12.87 14.16 -1.01
N VAL A 225 13.34 12.91 -0.93
CA VAL A 225 12.50 11.71 -0.93
C VAL A 225 11.99 11.39 0.47
N ILE A 226 12.87 11.56 1.47
CA ILE A 226 12.61 11.24 2.88
C ILE A 226 12.67 12.53 3.70
N PRO A 227 11.88 12.64 4.81
CA PRO A 227 11.98 13.76 5.74
C PRO A 227 13.41 14.04 6.20
N HIS A 228 13.81 15.32 6.22
CA HIS A 228 15.17 15.74 6.56
C HIS A 228 15.61 15.26 7.95
N THR A 229 14.67 15.16 8.90
CA THR A 229 14.94 14.67 10.26
C THR A 229 15.36 13.20 10.30
N LEU A 230 14.75 12.36 9.46
CA LEU A 230 15.11 10.94 9.35
C LEU A 230 16.43 10.77 8.60
N LEU A 231 16.62 11.54 7.52
CA LEU A 231 17.87 11.54 6.76
C LEU A 231 19.06 12.01 7.62
N ALA A 232 18.84 13.01 8.48
CA ALA A 232 19.80 13.49 9.46
C ALA A 232 20.20 12.41 10.46
N LYS A 233 19.22 11.68 11.01
CA LYS A 233 19.47 10.53 11.91
C LYS A 233 20.24 9.40 11.22
N LEU A 234 19.91 9.07 9.97
CA LEU A 234 20.63 8.08 9.17
C LEU A 234 22.07 8.50 8.91
N ALA A 235 22.26 9.74 8.46
CA ALA A 235 23.55 10.31 8.11
C ALA A 235 24.45 10.50 9.34
N GLY A 236 23.87 10.69 10.54
CA GLY A 236 24.60 11.11 11.74
C GLY A 236 25.01 12.59 11.67
N VAL A 237 24.15 13.43 11.09
CA VAL A 237 24.40 14.85 10.81
C VAL A 237 23.19 15.67 11.29
N SER A 238 23.33 16.97 11.53
CA SER A 238 22.20 17.83 11.90
C SER A 238 21.18 17.99 10.77
N ALA A 239 19.91 18.19 11.14
CA ALA A 239 18.84 18.43 10.18
C ALA A 239 19.03 19.74 9.38
N SER A 240 19.61 20.77 10.00
CA SER A 240 19.98 22.02 9.32
C SER A 240 20.98 21.78 8.20
N ARG A 241 22.01 20.97 8.45
CA ARG A 241 23.04 20.65 7.46
C ARG A 241 22.46 19.86 6.28
N VAL A 242 21.50 18.96 6.53
CA VAL A 242 20.76 18.25 5.47
C VAL A 242 19.92 19.22 4.63
N GLN A 243 19.29 20.20 5.28
CA GLN A 243 18.54 21.25 4.59
C GLN A 243 19.46 22.11 3.71
N ASP A 244 20.66 22.44 4.18
CA ASP A 244 21.65 23.18 3.39
C ASP A 244 22.12 22.37 2.18
N LEU A 245 22.36 21.06 2.34
CA LEU A 245 22.69 20.16 1.22
C LEU A 245 21.56 20.10 0.19
N TYR A 246 20.32 19.98 0.67
CA TYR A 246 19.15 19.98 -0.21
C TYR A 246 19.03 21.30 -1.00
N ARG A 247 19.24 22.45 -0.35
CA ARG A 247 19.26 23.77 -1.01
C ARG A 247 20.38 23.87 -2.05
N ALA A 248 21.59 23.45 -1.69
CA ALA A 248 22.74 23.46 -2.60
C ALA A 248 22.49 22.57 -3.83
N LYS A 249 21.93 21.36 -3.63
CA LYS A 249 21.59 20.45 -4.72
C LYS A 249 20.53 21.05 -5.66
N LYS A 250 19.51 21.71 -5.10
CA LYS A 250 18.45 22.37 -5.88
C LYS A 250 18.98 23.54 -6.73
N LEU A 251 20.02 24.24 -6.27
CA LEU A 251 20.64 25.32 -7.03
C LEU A 251 21.58 24.82 -8.14
N ALA A 252 22.06 23.57 -8.04
CA ALA A 252 22.96 22.95 -9.01
C ALA A 252 22.21 22.19 -10.14
N THR A 253 20.89 22.07 -10.04
CA THR A 253 19.97 21.48 -11.04
C THR A 253 19.11 22.53 -11.68
#